data_AF-A0A2A4T572-F1
#
_entry.id   AF-A0A2A4T572-F1
#
_cell.length_a   1.000
_cell.length_b   1.000
_cell.length_c   1.000
_cell.angle_alpha   90.00
_cell.angle_beta   90.00
_cell.angle_gamma   90.00
#
_symmetry.space_group_name_H-M   'P 1'
#
loop_
_entity.id
_entity.type
_entity.pdbx_description
1 polymer ?
#
loop_
_entity_poly.entity_id
_entity_poly.type
_entity_poly.pdbx_seq_one_letter_code
_entity_poly.pdbx_strand_id
1 'polypeptide(L)'
;MKTIDRNTTPGYKYLFRVVESTFSDEREPEYYPQVKTKEMAVEDWLYVNSNKTYLTYQDAYEENKERIKENAKKRLEKNPDYYKLYKRNRRKTDHLYRLKQTISNMVRRVLKLIGTEKEKDSVDYVTYTPEQLKLRMDVNFTDGMSHDNYPEWEIDHTIPIDHFIKKGVTDPKIINALCNLRPRWKTTRVINGVTYIGNSNKSNKLDYGKK
;
A
#
# COMPACT_ATOMS: atom_id res chain seq x y z
N MET A 1 -51.39 6.48 5.02
CA MET A 1 -50.65 5.95 6.20
C MET A 1 -50.03 4.63 5.78
N LYS A 2 -48.73 4.36 5.78
CA LYS A 2 -47.52 5.04 6.29
C LYS A 2 -46.41 4.82 5.23
N THR A 3 -45.58 5.82 4.95
CA THR A 3 -44.28 5.62 4.29
C THR A 3 -43.21 6.34 5.07
N ILE A 4 -42.09 5.66 5.18
CA ILE A 4 -41.01 5.80 6.15
C ILE A 4 -40.13 7.02 5.85
N ASP A 5 -39.81 7.76 6.89
CA ASP A 5 -38.83 8.85 6.93
C ASP A 5 -37.39 8.29 6.79
N ARG A 6 -36.60 8.90 5.90
CA ARG A 6 -35.17 8.60 5.68
C ARG A 6 -34.25 9.80 5.90
N ASN A 7 -34.71 10.89 6.53
CA ASN A 7 -33.91 12.11 6.71
C ASN A 7 -33.52 12.39 8.17
N THR A 8 -33.01 11.37 8.85
CA THR A 8 -32.12 11.49 10.01
C THR A 8 -30.79 10.87 9.59
N THR A 9 -29.62 11.52 9.49
CA THR A 9 -29.08 12.73 10.14
C THR A 9 -27.82 13.17 9.32
N PRO A 10 -26.97 14.13 9.72
CA PRO A 10 -26.77 15.39 9.01
C PRO A 10 -25.37 15.60 8.42
N GLY A 11 -25.27 16.57 7.50
CA GLY A 11 -24.05 17.35 7.36
C GLY A 11 -23.40 17.26 5.98
N TYR A 12 -23.86 18.11 5.08
CA TYR A 12 -23.04 19.09 4.37
C TYR A 12 -23.97 20.21 3.88
N LYS A 13 -24.39 21.08 4.80
CA LYS A 13 -25.03 22.35 4.48
C LYS A 13 -23.92 23.35 4.16
N TYR A 14 -23.54 23.48 2.89
CA TYR A 14 -22.82 24.68 2.45
C TYR A 14 -23.84 25.64 1.84
N LEU A 15 -24.08 26.71 2.59
CA LEU A 15 -24.89 27.87 2.26
C LEU A 15 -24.37 28.53 0.98
N PHE A 16 -25.09 28.37 -0.13
CA PHE A 16 -24.99 29.32 -1.23
C PHE A 16 -25.86 30.53 -0.90
N ARG A 17 -25.24 31.53 -0.25
CA ARG A 17 -25.79 32.88 -0.21
C ARG A 17 -25.36 33.55 -1.51
N VAL A 18 -26.23 33.54 -2.51
CA VAL A 18 -26.02 34.32 -3.74
C VAL A 18 -26.12 35.78 -3.34
N VAL A 19 -24.98 36.48 -3.32
CA VAL A 19 -24.95 37.93 -3.29
C VAL A 19 -25.12 38.37 -4.74
N GLU A 20 -26.32 38.77 -5.11
CA GLU A 20 -26.54 39.53 -6.33
C GLU A 20 -25.99 40.95 -6.09
N SER A 21 -24.75 41.19 -6.49
CA SER A 21 -24.25 42.55 -6.70
C SER A 21 -23.69 42.66 -8.12
N THR A 22 -24.38 43.46 -8.91
CA THR A 22 -24.06 43.90 -10.26
C THR A 22 -22.60 44.33 -10.39
N PHE A 23 -21.80 43.55 -11.11
CA PHE A 23 -20.51 44.00 -11.65
C PHE A 23 -20.64 43.99 -13.17
N SER A 24 -20.97 45.17 -13.72
CA SER A 24 -20.88 45.49 -15.13
C SER A 24 -19.39 45.64 -15.48
N ASP A 25 -18.81 44.61 -16.09
CA ASP A 25 -17.47 44.68 -16.66
C ASP A 25 -17.58 44.32 -18.14
N GLU A 26 -17.56 45.35 -18.99
CA GLU A 26 -17.65 45.31 -20.45
C GLU A 26 -16.35 44.76 -21.07
N ARG A 27 -16.00 43.52 -20.76
CA ARG A 27 -14.94 42.79 -21.46
C ARG A 27 -15.55 41.88 -22.52
N GLU A 28 -15.14 42.10 -23.78
CA GLU A 28 -15.62 41.34 -24.94
C GLU A 28 -15.41 39.82 -24.75
N PRO A 29 -16.41 38.99 -25.12
CA PRO A 29 -16.40 37.56 -24.85
C PRO A 29 -15.56 36.82 -25.89
N GLU A 30 -14.24 36.83 -25.76
CA GLU A 30 -13.39 36.00 -26.60
C GLU A 30 -13.30 34.56 -26.03
N TYR A 31 -13.98 33.65 -26.73
CA TYR A 31 -14.03 32.19 -26.55
C TYR A 31 -14.95 31.63 -25.44
N TYR A 32 -16.24 31.49 -25.76
CA TYR A 32 -17.16 30.59 -25.05
C TYR A 32 -17.55 29.42 -25.98
N PRO A 33 -17.06 28.18 -25.77
CA PRO A 33 -17.50 27.05 -26.57
C PRO A 33 -18.96 26.72 -26.27
N GLN A 34 -19.71 26.38 -27.32
CA GLN A 34 -21.16 26.22 -27.32
C GLN A 34 -21.66 25.24 -26.24
N VAL A 35 -22.77 25.66 -25.62
CA VAL A 35 -23.43 25.13 -24.42
C VAL A 35 -23.28 23.61 -24.21
N LYS A 36 -22.34 23.22 -23.35
CA LYS A 36 -22.43 22.01 -22.53
C LYS A 36 -23.36 22.31 -21.35
N THR A 37 -24.14 21.35 -20.87
CA THR A 37 -25.14 21.58 -19.83
C THR A 37 -24.52 22.22 -18.57
N LYS A 38 -25.35 22.89 -17.75
CA LYS A 38 -24.86 23.51 -16.49
C LYS A 38 -24.10 22.52 -15.60
N GLU A 39 -24.45 21.24 -15.61
CA GLU A 39 -23.72 20.20 -14.85
C GLU A 39 -22.28 20.00 -15.39
N MET A 40 -22.11 19.92 -16.71
CA MET A 40 -20.78 19.76 -17.32
C MET A 40 -19.86 20.96 -17.07
N ALA A 41 -20.41 22.17 -17.01
CA ALA A 41 -19.65 23.37 -16.67
C ALA A 41 -19.17 23.36 -15.19
N VAL A 42 -19.98 22.79 -14.28
CA VAL A 42 -19.60 22.61 -12.87
C VAL A 42 -18.54 21.52 -12.72
N GLU A 43 -18.65 20.40 -13.45
CA GLU A 43 -17.62 19.34 -13.45
C GLU A 43 -16.29 19.82 -14.02
N ASP A 44 -16.30 20.53 -15.16
CA ASP A 44 -15.10 21.13 -15.74
C ASP A 44 -14.48 22.17 -14.79
N TRP A 45 -15.31 22.97 -14.10
CA TRP A 45 -14.82 23.92 -13.09
C TRP A 45 -14.21 23.22 -11.87
N LEU A 46 -14.85 22.17 -11.34
CA LEU A 46 -14.33 21.37 -10.23
C LEU A 46 -13.01 20.69 -10.62
N TYR A 47 -12.91 20.15 -11.82
CA TYR A 47 -11.70 19.50 -12.35
C TYR A 47 -10.56 20.50 -12.57
N VAL A 48 -10.82 21.65 -13.20
CA VAL A 48 -9.82 22.70 -13.42
C VAL A 48 -9.36 23.29 -12.09
N ASN A 49 -10.26 23.53 -11.13
CA ASN A 49 -9.92 24.06 -9.83
C ASN A 49 -9.18 23.04 -8.95
N SER A 50 -9.56 21.75 -8.99
CA SER A 50 -8.84 20.69 -8.30
C SER A 50 -7.44 20.49 -8.88
N ASN A 51 -7.30 20.58 -10.21
CA ASN A 51 -5.99 20.48 -10.86
C ASN A 51 -5.12 21.70 -10.60
N LYS A 52 -5.69 22.91 -10.63
CA LYS A 52 -4.95 24.14 -10.32
C LYS A 52 -4.44 24.12 -8.88
N THR A 53 -5.27 23.73 -7.92
CA THR A 53 -4.84 23.55 -6.53
C THR A 53 -3.77 22.46 -6.43
N TYR A 54 -3.95 21.30 -7.07
CA TYR A 54 -2.95 20.22 -7.10
C TYR A 54 -1.59 20.65 -7.68
N LEU A 55 -1.58 21.34 -8.83
CA LEU A 55 -0.35 21.86 -9.45
C LEU A 55 0.34 22.86 -8.52
N THR A 56 -0.40 23.80 -7.91
CA THR A 56 0.19 24.73 -6.93
C THR A 56 0.78 24.02 -5.71
N TYR A 57 0.22 22.88 -5.28
CA TYR A 57 0.80 22.05 -4.21
C TYR A 57 2.06 21.32 -4.67
N GLN A 58 2.11 20.87 -5.92
CA GLN A 58 3.32 20.24 -6.49
C GLN A 58 4.46 21.25 -6.62
N ASP A 59 4.18 22.43 -7.13
CA ASP A 59 5.16 23.51 -7.29
C ASP A 59 5.68 23.97 -5.93
N ALA A 60 4.78 24.22 -4.97
CA ALA A 60 5.16 24.55 -3.60
C ALA A 60 5.92 23.41 -2.91
N TYR A 61 5.63 22.14 -3.24
CA TYR A 61 6.42 21.02 -2.73
C TYR A 61 7.82 21.01 -3.32
N GLU A 62 7.96 21.17 -4.64
CA GLU A 62 9.26 21.11 -5.31
C GLU A 62 10.18 22.24 -4.85
N GLU A 63 9.66 23.46 -4.71
CA GLU A 63 10.38 24.62 -4.15
C GLU A 63 10.84 24.38 -2.70
N ASN A 64 10.08 23.61 -1.91
CA ASN A 64 10.35 23.38 -0.49
C ASN A 64 10.96 22.01 -0.18
N LYS A 65 11.17 21.18 -1.19
CA LYS A 65 11.48 19.74 -1.05
C LYS A 65 12.73 19.50 -0.24
N GLU A 66 13.80 20.25 -0.50
CA GLU A 66 15.06 20.11 0.22
C GLU A 66 14.92 20.51 1.69
N ARG A 67 14.22 21.61 1.98
CA ARG A 67 13.89 22.02 3.36
C ARG A 67 13.04 20.97 4.08
N ILE A 68 12.06 20.38 3.41
CA ILE A 68 11.21 19.31 3.96
C ILE A 68 12.05 18.07 4.29
N LYS A 69 12.95 17.65 3.37
CA LYS A 69 13.87 16.52 3.56
C LYS A 69 14.83 16.77 4.72
N GLU A 70 15.44 17.95 4.79
CA GLU A 70 16.37 18.31 5.86
C GLU A 70 15.66 18.31 7.22
N ASN A 71 14.47 18.91 7.31
CA ASN A 71 13.68 18.90 8.54
C ASN A 71 13.23 17.48 8.93
N ALA A 72 12.94 16.60 7.96
CA ALA A 72 12.67 15.18 8.24
C ALA A 72 13.91 14.47 8.80
N LYS A 73 15.10 14.74 8.25
CA LYS A 73 16.39 14.21 8.74
C LYS A 73 16.68 14.68 10.16
N LYS A 74 16.61 15.99 10.43
CA LYS A 74 16.79 16.58 11.77
C LYS A 74 15.82 15.98 12.79
N ARG A 75 14.55 15.78 12.41
CA ARG A 75 13.56 15.11 13.27
C ARG A 75 13.94 13.68 13.60
N LEU A 76 14.42 12.92 12.62
CA LEU A 76 14.87 11.53 12.81
C LEU A 76 16.11 11.45 13.72
N GLU A 77 17.08 12.34 13.51
CA GLU A 77 18.32 12.41 14.30
C GLU A 77 18.07 12.82 15.76
N LYS A 78 17.10 13.70 16.00
CA LYS A 78 16.75 14.14 17.35
C LYS A 78 16.15 13.03 18.21
N ASN A 79 15.48 12.05 17.63
CA ASN A 79 14.84 10.97 18.39
C ASN A 79 14.79 9.63 17.63
N PRO A 80 15.94 9.01 17.35
CA PRO A 80 16.01 7.77 16.57
C PRO A 80 15.24 6.62 17.23
N ASP A 81 15.27 6.55 18.57
CA ASP A 81 14.59 5.51 19.34
C ASP A 81 13.07 5.59 19.24
N TYR A 82 12.50 6.80 19.25
CA TYR A 82 11.07 6.99 19.01
C TYR A 82 10.65 6.43 17.65
N TYR A 83 11.39 6.74 16.57
CA TYR A 83 11.03 6.24 15.24
C TYR A 83 11.22 4.74 15.12
N LYS A 84 12.25 4.17 15.75
CA LYS A 84 12.46 2.72 15.81
C LYS A 84 11.30 2.04 16.54
N LEU A 85 10.89 2.58 17.68
CA LEU A 85 9.74 2.09 18.45
C LEU A 85 8.43 2.24 17.68
N TYR A 86 8.19 3.40 17.06
CA TYR A 86 7.03 3.66 16.21
C TYR A 86 6.93 2.64 15.07
N LYS A 87 8.02 2.43 14.32
CA LYS A 87 8.05 1.44 13.22
C LYS A 87 7.81 0.02 13.73
N ARG A 88 8.39 -0.34 14.87
CA ARG A 88 8.20 -1.65 15.52
C ARG A 88 6.74 -1.85 15.90
N ASN A 89 6.13 -0.86 16.56
CA ASN A 89 4.74 -0.92 17.02
C ASN A 89 3.78 -0.95 15.84
N ARG A 90 3.97 -0.08 14.84
CA ARG A 90 3.16 -0.07 13.63
C ARG A 90 3.23 -1.41 12.89
N ARG A 91 4.41 -2.03 12.80
CA ARG A 91 4.54 -3.37 12.19
C ARG A 91 3.82 -4.47 12.98
N LYS A 92 3.66 -4.29 14.31
CA LYS A 92 2.92 -5.22 15.17
C LYS A 92 1.40 -5.04 15.00
N THR A 93 0.92 -3.80 14.94
CA THR A 93 -0.51 -3.47 14.98
C THR A 93 -1.16 -3.32 13.61
N ASP A 94 -0.44 -2.82 12.61
CA ASP A 94 -0.94 -2.58 11.26
C ASP A 94 -0.49 -3.72 10.32
N HIS A 95 -1.42 -4.66 10.11
CA HIS A 95 -1.18 -5.85 9.29
C HIS A 95 -0.86 -5.52 7.83
N LEU A 96 -1.51 -4.51 7.25
CA LEU A 96 -1.26 -4.10 5.86
C LEU A 96 0.12 -3.47 5.72
N TYR A 97 0.52 -2.62 6.67
CA TYR A 97 1.87 -2.06 6.72
C TYR A 97 2.94 -3.15 6.84
N ARG A 98 2.70 -4.17 7.68
CA ARG A 98 3.56 -5.35 7.79
C ARG A 98 3.67 -6.09 6.46
N LEU A 99 2.55 -6.37 5.79
CA LEU A 99 2.52 -7.09 4.52
C LEU A 99 3.22 -6.31 3.40
N LYS A 100 3.05 -4.98 3.33
CA LYS A 100 3.77 -4.11 2.38
C LYS A 100 5.29 -4.19 2.57
N GLN A 101 5.77 -4.25 3.82
CA GLN A 101 7.19 -4.49 4.09
C GLN A 101 7.61 -5.90 3.67
N THR A 102 6.78 -6.91 3.94
CA THR A 102 7.07 -8.29 3.55
C THR A 102 7.20 -8.43 2.04
N ILE A 103 6.27 -7.86 1.25
CA ILE A 103 6.35 -7.78 -0.22
C ILE A 103 7.69 -7.17 -0.66
N SER A 104 8.03 -6.02 -0.08
CA SER A 104 9.28 -5.34 -0.41
C SER A 104 10.52 -6.19 -0.11
N ASN A 105 10.49 -6.98 0.96
CA ASN A 105 11.59 -7.87 1.31
C ASN A 105 11.67 -9.10 0.40
N MET A 106 10.52 -9.67 0.01
CA MET A 106 10.46 -10.78 -0.97
C MET A 106 11.02 -10.35 -2.32
N VAL A 107 10.60 -9.19 -2.82
CA VAL A 107 11.12 -8.60 -4.07
C VAL A 107 12.63 -8.41 -3.98
N ARG A 108 13.13 -7.73 -2.92
CA ARG A 108 14.58 -7.54 -2.73
C ARG A 108 15.37 -8.85 -2.69
N ARG A 109 14.81 -9.90 -2.08
CA ARG A 109 15.47 -11.22 -2.01
C ARG A 109 15.59 -11.86 -3.39
N VAL A 110 14.53 -11.79 -4.20
CA VAL A 110 14.58 -12.29 -5.59
C VAL A 110 15.59 -11.48 -6.40
N LEU A 111 15.49 -10.14 -6.38
CA LEU A 111 16.39 -9.25 -7.13
C LEU A 111 17.87 -9.47 -6.75
N LYS A 112 18.17 -9.64 -5.46
CA LYS A 112 19.52 -9.98 -4.99
C LYS A 112 20.02 -11.29 -5.57
N LEU A 113 19.18 -12.32 -5.64
CA LEU A 113 19.56 -13.65 -6.12
C LEU A 113 19.77 -13.70 -7.64
N ILE A 114 19.04 -12.88 -8.40
CA ILE A 114 19.25 -12.75 -9.85
C ILE A 114 20.37 -11.76 -10.22
N GLY A 115 20.96 -11.07 -9.22
CA GLY A 115 22.06 -10.13 -9.43
C GLY A 115 21.64 -8.76 -9.96
N THR A 116 20.40 -8.33 -9.73
CA THR A 116 19.88 -7.05 -10.22
C THR A 116 19.58 -6.09 -9.09
N GLU A 117 19.72 -4.79 -9.37
CA GLU A 117 19.27 -3.74 -8.45
C GLU A 117 17.77 -3.46 -8.57
N LYS A 118 17.21 -2.83 -7.53
CA LYS A 118 15.80 -2.45 -7.52
C LYS A 118 15.66 -1.05 -8.10
N GLU A 119 15.04 -0.96 -9.28
CA GLU A 119 14.84 0.31 -10.00
C GLU A 119 13.44 0.91 -9.78
N LYS A 120 12.43 0.05 -9.60
CA LYS A 120 11.02 0.44 -9.51
C LYS A 120 10.46 0.24 -8.11
N ASP A 121 9.21 0.61 -7.88
CA ASP A 121 8.58 0.32 -6.60
C ASP A 121 8.30 -1.17 -6.42
N SER A 122 8.22 -1.62 -5.16
CA SER A 122 8.03 -3.06 -4.88
C SER A 122 6.73 -3.60 -5.48
N VAL A 123 5.73 -2.73 -5.65
CA VAL A 123 4.43 -3.08 -6.23
C VAL A 123 4.54 -3.40 -7.72
N ASP A 124 5.53 -2.84 -8.43
CA ASP A 124 5.74 -3.07 -9.86
C ASP A 124 6.36 -4.45 -10.15
N TYR A 125 6.95 -5.08 -9.13
CA TYR A 125 7.55 -6.42 -9.19
C TYR A 125 6.59 -7.53 -8.75
N VAL A 126 5.34 -7.20 -8.45
CA VAL A 126 4.28 -8.16 -8.11
C VAL A 126 3.01 -7.81 -8.88
N THR A 127 2.05 -8.73 -8.89
CA THR A 127 0.77 -8.56 -9.60
C THR A 127 -0.42 -8.46 -8.64
N TYR A 128 -0.16 -8.13 -7.38
CA TYR A 128 -1.19 -8.12 -6.33
C TYR A 128 -0.97 -7.02 -5.29
N THR A 129 -2.05 -6.65 -4.61
CA THR A 129 -2.04 -5.67 -3.53
C THR A 129 -1.77 -6.32 -2.15
N PRO A 130 -1.35 -5.55 -1.13
CA PRO A 130 -1.23 -6.05 0.24
C PRO A 130 -2.51 -6.70 0.79
N GLU A 131 -3.68 -6.21 0.38
CA GLU A 131 -4.99 -6.73 0.77
C GLU A 131 -5.25 -8.10 0.14
N GLN A 132 -4.89 -8.27 -1.14
CA GLN A 132 -4.98 -9.57 -1.81
C GLN A 132 -4.02 -10.59 -1.19
N LEU A 133 -2.81 -10.16 -0.81
CA LEU A 133 -1.89 -11.01 -0.04
C LEU A 133 -2.47 -11.38 1.32
N LYS A 134 -3.11 -10.43 2.02
CA LYS A 134 -3.77 -10.68 3.30
C LYS A 134 -4.84 -11.76 3.16
N LEU A 135 -5.73 -11.61 2.18
CA LEU A 135 -6.79 -12.57 1.88
C LEU A 135 -6.21 -13.94 1.51
N ARG A 136 -5.14 -13.97 0.71
CA ARG A 136 -4.43 -15.21 0.37
C ARG A 136 -3.87 -15.92 1.61
N MET A 137 -3.38 -15.18 2.61
CA MET A 137 -2.94 -15.79 3.87
C MET A 137 -4.15 -16.30 4.67
N ASP A 138 -5.21 -15.50 4.78
CA ASP A 138 -6.45 -15.86 5.48
C ASP A 138 -7.03 -17.19 4.99
N VAL A 139 -7.13 -17.37 3.67
CA VAL A 139 -7.67 -18.59 3.04
C VAL A 139 -6.78 -19.82 3.24
N ASN A 140 -5.47 -19.63 3.46
CA ASN A 140 -4.52 -20.75 3.60
C ASN A 140 -4.09 -21.00 5.04
N PHE A 141 -4.66 -20.31 6.03
CA PHE A 141 -4.34 -20.55 7.43
C PHE A 141 -4.77 -21.96 7.85
N THR A 142 -3.85 -22.66 8.51
CA THR A 142 -4.14 -23.95 9.16
C THR A 142 -4.62 -23.73 10.58
N ASP A 143 -5.03 -24.81 11.26
CA ASP A 143 -5.48 -24.76 12.65
C ASP A 143 -4.57 -23.92 13.54
N GLY A 144 -5.18 -22.98 14.25
CA GLY A 144 -4.51 -22.07 15.16
C GLY A 144 -3.80 -20.89 14.50
N MET A 145 -3.68 -20.77 13.17
CA MET A 145 -3.09 -19.59 12.53
C MET A 145 -4.09 -18.43 12.46
N SER A 146 -3.61 -17.21 12.72
CA SER A 146 -4.37 -15.98 12.50
C SER A 146 -3.41 -14.82 12.23
N HIS A 147 -3.90 -13.65 11.79
CA HIS A 147 -3.01 -12.48 11.67
C HIS A 147 -2.44 -12.01 13.01
N ASP A 148 -3.15 -12.30 14.11
CA ASP A 148 -2.85 -11.81 15.45
C ASP A 148 -1.73 -12.58 16.14
N ASN A 149 -1.55 -13.86 15.81
CA ASN A 149 -0.44 -14.65 16.34
C ASN A 149 0.83 -14.56 15.50
N TYR A 150 0.92 -13.62 14.56
CA TYR A 150 2.21 -13.22 14.04
C TYR A 150 3.08 -12.66 15.19
N PRO A 151 4.33 -13.10 15.40
CA PRO A 151 5.24 -13.66 14.40
C PRO A 151 5.42 -15.18 14.47
N GLU A 152 4.44 -15.95 14.95
CA GLU A 152 4.57 -17.40 15.10
C GLU A 152 4.57 -18.17 13.77
N TRP A 153 3.96 -17.60 12.74
CA TRP A 153 4.05 -18.05 11.36
C TRP A 153 4.74 -17.00 10.48
N GLU A 154 5.10 -17.40 9.27
CA GLU A 154 5.70 -16.56 8.24
C GLU A 154 5.18 -16.90 6.85
N ILE A 155 5.41 -16.00 5.90
CA ILE A 155 5.10 -16.25 4.49
C ILE A 155 6.24 -17.06 3.89
N ASP A 156 5.90 -18.22 3.35
CA ASP A 156 6.82 -19.16 2.72
C ASP A 156 6.45 -19.32 1.24
N HIS A 157 7.47 -19.56 0.41
CA HIS A 157 7.27 -19.94 -0.98
C HIS A 157 6.94 -21.44 -1.07
N THR A 158 5.86 -21.80 -1.76
CA THR A 158 5.49 -23.20 -2.01
C THR A 158 6.56 -23.90 -2.84
N ILE A 159 6.97 -23.27 -3.95
CA ILE A 159 8.12 -23.63 -4.77
C ILE A 159 9.27 -22.68 -4.40
N PRO A 160 10.42 -23.18 -3.94
CA PRO A 160 11.55 -22.35 -3.53
C PRO A 160 12.06 -21.44 -4.66
N ILE A 161 12.51 -20.23 -4.30
CA ILE A 161 13.07 -19.26 -5.26
C ILE A 161 14.23 -19.86 -6.08
N ASP A 162 15.13 -20.62 -5.44
CA ASP A 162 16.26 -21.27 -6.11
C ASP A 162 15.83 -22.27 -7.19
N HIS A 163 14.68 -22.93 -7.01
CA HIS A 163 14.14 -23.83 -8.03
C HIS A 163 13.78 -23.06 -9.31
N PHE A 164 13.15 -21.89 -9.18
CA PHE A 164 12.86 -21.02 -10.32
C PHE A 164 14.14 -20.57 -11.02
N ILE A 165 15.13 -20.09 -10.26
CA ILE A 165 16.40 -19.60 -10.81
C ILE A 165 17.15 -20.71 -11.55
N LYS A 166 17.23 -21.92 -10.99
CA LYS A 166 17.82 -23.09 -11.65
C LYS A 166 17.11 -23.50 -12.95
N LYS A 167 15.83 -23.13 -13.09
CA LYS A 167 15.04 -23.34 -14.31
C LYS A 167 15.05 -22.12 -15.24
N GLY A 168 15.88 -21.11 -14.97
CA GLY A 168 15.99 -19.90 -15.79
C GLY A 168 14.85 -18.91 -15.60
N VAL A 169 13.95 -19.11 -14.62
CA VAL A 169 12.86 -18.17 -14.32
C VAL A 169 13.38 -17.11 -13.35
N THR A 170 13.46 -15.86 -13.82
CA THR A 170 14.02 -14.74 -13.07
C THR A 170 13.00 -13.64 -12.76
N ASP A 171 11.79 -13.70 -13.33
CA ASP A 171 10.76 -12.68 -13.12
C ASP A 171 10.21 -12.71 -11.68
N PRO A 172 10.39 -11.64 -10.88
CA PRO A 172 9.83 -11.55 -9.53
C PRO A 172 8.32 -11.67 -9.47
N LYS A 173 7.58 -11.31 -10.52
CA LYS A 173 6.11 -11.43 -10.58
C LYS A 173 5.68 -12.89 -10.56
N ILE A 174 6.42 -13.76 -11.25
CA ILE A 174 6.18 -15.20 -11.30
C ILE A 174 6.62 -15.82 -9.97
N ILE A 175 7.85 -15.53 -9.53
CA ILE A 175 8.43 -16.13 -8.33
C ILE A 175 7.62 -15.78 -7.07
N ASN A 176 7.17 -14.53 -6.94
CA ASN A 176 6.42 -14.04 -5.79
C ASN A 176 4.90 -14.05 -6.01
N ALA A 177 4.39 -14.72 -7.05
CA ALA A 177 2.95 -14.80 -7.33
C ALA A 177 2.17 -15.34 -6.11
N LEU A 178 0.93 -14.88 -5.91
CA LEU A 178 0.09 -15.30 -4.78
C LEU A 178 -0.08 -16.83 -4.70
N CYS A 179 -0.18 -17.51 -5.84
CA CYS A 179 -0.30 -18.97 -5.91
C CYS A 179 0.92 -19.69 -5.32
N ASN A 180 2.10 -19.05 -5.39
CA ASN A 180 3.35 -19.56 -4.85
C ASN A 180 3.60 -19.15 -3.39
N LEU A 181 2.69 -18.41 -2.75
CA LEU A 181 2.83 -17.98 -1.35
C LEU A 181 1.83 -18.70 -0.45
N ARG A 182 2.31 -19.11 0.73
CA ARG A 182 1.51 -19.73 1.79
C ARG A 182 1.96 -19.29 3.19
N PRO A 183 1.05 -19.24 4.17
CA PRO A 183 1.46 -19.13 5.57
C PRO A 183 2.08 -20.46 6.02
N ARG A 184 3.11 -20.38 6.86
CA ARG A 184 3.75 -21.54 7.47
C ARG A 184 4.20 -21.23 8.87
N TRP A 185 4.01 -22.15 9.80
CA TRP A 185 4.56 -22.01 11.16
C TRP A 185 6.07 -21.84 11.10
N LYS A 186 6.62 -20.98 11.97
CA LYS A 186 8.07 -20.79 12.06
C LYS A 186 8.77 -21.98 12.68
N THR A 187 8.18 -22.53 13.73
CA THR A 187 8.69 -23.68 14.48
C THR A 187 7.67 -24.81 14.43
N THR A 188 8.16 -26.05 14.45
CA THR A 188 7.29 -27.23 14.51
C THR A 188 6.45 -27.20 15.78
N ARG A 189 5.17 -27.59 15.64
CA ARG A 189 4.22 -27.66 16.75
C ARG A 189 3.16 -28.73 16.51
N VAL A 190 2.54 -29.19 17.58
CA VAL A 190 1.41 -30.13 17.54
C VAL A 190 0.14 -29.39 17.94
N ILE A 191 -0.89 -29.44 17.10
CA ILE A 191 -2.21 -28.83 17.36
C ILE A 191 -3.24 -29.91 17.05
N ASN A 192 -4.12 -30.21 18.01
CA ASN A 192 -5.17 -31.22 17.87
C ASN A 192 -4.66 -32.60 17.40
N GLY A 193 -3.49 -33.02 17.92
CA GLY A 193 -2.86 -34.29 17.53
C GLY A 193 -2.20 -34.28 16.14
N VAL A 194 -2.27 -33.18 15.39
CA VAL A 194 -1.61 -33.02 14.09
C VAL A 194 -0.28 -32.29 14.26
N THR A 195 0.80 -32.89 13.75
CA THR A 195 2.13 -32.27 13.75
C THR A 195 2.32 -31.38 12.53
N TYR A 196 2.49 -30.08 12.77
CA TYR A 196 2.81 -29.11 11.74
C TYR A 196 4.31 -28.82 11.73
N ILE A 197 5.00 -29.17 10.63
CA ILE A 197 6.43 -28.93 10.49
C ILE A 197 6.69 -27.44 10.21
N GLY A 198 7.42 -26.78 11.11
CA GLY A 198 7.79 -25.38 10.97
C GLY A 198 8.83 -25.15 9.88
N ASN A 199 8.93 -23.93 9.37
CA ASN A 199 9.95 -23.57 8.38
C ASN A 199 11.37 -23.66 8.95
N SER A 200 11.54 -23.42 10.24
CA SER A 200 12.84 -23.52 10.90
C SER A 200 13.37 -24.94 10.99
N ASN A 201 12.47 -25.92 10.93
CA ASN A 201 12.74 -27.35 11.08
C ASN A 201 12.82 -28.09 9.74
N LYS A 202 12.73 -27.37 8.59
CA LYS A 202 12.98 -27.99 7.28
C LYS A 202 14.47 -28.27 7.09
N SER A 203 14.80 -29.43 6.56
CA SER A 203 16.16 -29.85 6.19
C SER A 203 16.77 -29.06 5.03
N ASN A 204 15.95 -28.52 4.13
CA ASN A 204 16.40 -27.79 2.92
C ASN A 204 16.32 -26.26 3.11
N LYS A 205 17.07 -25.71 4.06
CA LYS A 205 17.25 -24.24 4.15
C LYS A 205 18.38 -23.81 3.21
N LEU A 206 18.05 -22.95 2.26
CA LEU A 206 19.04 -22.19 1.51
C LEU A 206 19.64 -21.12 2.44
N ASP A 207 20.96 -21.08 2.53
CA ASP A 207 21.67 -19.99 3.17
C ASP A 207 21.69 -18.80 2.20
N TYR A 208 20.96 -17.74 2.54
CA TYR A 208 20.89 -16.53 1.71
C TYR A 208 22.05 -15.55 1.96
N GLY A 209 23.07 -16.00 2.71
CA GLY A 209 24.12 -15.18 3.27
C GLY A 209 23.52 -14.24 4.30
N LYS A 210 23.79 -14.48 5.58
CA LYS A 210 23.59 -13.43 6.59
C LYS A 210 24.38 -12.19 6.13
N LYS A 211 23.73 -11.01 6.20
CA LYS A 211 24.49 -9.76 6.24
C LYS A 211 25.34 -9.74 7.50
#